data_AF-A0A292YGT5-F1
#
_entry.id   AF-A0A292YGT5-F1
#
_cell.length_a   1.000
_cell.length_b   1.000
_cell.length_c   1.000
_cell.angle_alpha   90.00
_cell.angle_beta   90.00
_cell.angle_gamma   90.00
#
_symmetry.space_group_name_H-M   'P 1'
#
loop_
_entity.id
_entity.type
_entity.pdbx_description
1 polymer ?
#
loop_
_entity_poly.entity_id
_entity_poly.type
_entity_poly.pdbx_seq_one_letter_code
_entity_poly.pdbx_strand_id
1 'polypeptide(L)'
;MKEIFQYTFTTFAEWKKLLIVILLVSIFTLIEAYPVISIVAFILEKMIYLSIGGFLIYLVKNTANIDEYFHNLKIQPLSSFLFHFIPTATGILLGNFIIISFWMFLFVIILNFSGSVYLLADPHSFLLNIQNASFIAQIMLGIYLIYFLFFSYIYLGKLGEALDKEDFKGAFLSILSSLIDFKFWIKTFNLKYFLIYLIWSIILSVIYSILSFAYLFYIFPTIFNNPNITLVVIPVFVGITTFLTYFTFFSSFFAYKSTMQYP
;
A
#
# COMPACT_ATOMS: atom_id res chain seq x y z
N MET A 1 14.17 -3.69 11.72
CA MET A 1 14.46 -4.28 10.38
C MET A 1 14.62 -5.79 10.38
N LYS A 2 15.44 -6.38 11.25
CA LYS A 2 15.59 -7.85 11.33
C LYS A 2 14.24 -8.58 11.42
N GLU A 3 13.39 -8.17 12.36
CA GLU A 3 12.05 -8.74 12.53
C GLU A 3 11.18 -8.60 11.29
N ILE A 4 11.13 -7.41 10.67
CA ILE A 4 10.37 -7.15 9.43
C ILE A 4 10.75 -8.17 8.34
N PHE A 5 12.05 -8.35 8.08
CA PHE A 5 12.51 -9.34 7.11
C PHE A 5 12.19 -10.77 7.52
N GLN A 6 12.43 -11.13 8.79
CA GLN A 6 12.13 -12.47 9.30
C GLN A 6 10.67 -12.84 9.10
N TYR A 7 9.73 -11.98 9.50
CA TYR A 7 8.30 -12.23 9.30
C TYR A 7 7.91 -12.24 7.82
N THR A 8 8.47 -11.34 7.00
CA THR A 8 8.20 -11.31 5.56
C THR A 8 8.61 -12.61 4.88
N PHE A 9 9.86 -13.04 5.07
CA PHE A 9 10.38 -14.27 4.46
C PHE A 9 9.69 -15.52 5.00
N THR A 10 9.39 -15.55 6.30
CA THR A 10 8.69 -16.69 6.92
C THR A 10 7.25 -16.82 6.40
N THR A 11 6.55 -15.69 6.22
CA THR A 11 5.23 -15.68 5.58
C THR A 11 5.30 -16.21 4.15
N PHE A 12 6.29 -15.73 3.40
CA PHE A 12 6.51 -16.12 2.01
C PHE A 12 6.91 -17.60 1.88
N ALA A 13 7.57 -18.16 2.90
CA ALA A 13 7.96 -19.57 2.94
C ALA A 13 6.78 -20.53 3.07
N GLU A 14 5.58 -20.07 3.47
CA GLU A 14 4.37 -20.88 3.42
C GLU A 14 3.81 -20.94 2.00
N TRP A 15 4.53 -21.70 1.16
CA TRP A 15 4.33 -21.74 -0.29
C TRP A 15 2.91 -22.11 -0.72
N LYS A 16 2.19 -22.94 0.05
CA LYS A 16 0.82 -23.34 -0.27
C LYS A 16 -0.13 -22.14 -0.26
N LYS A 17 -0.06 -21.33 0.80
CA LYS A 17 -0.88 -20.12 0.91
C LYS A 17 -0.42 -19.07 -0.11
N LEU A 18 0.89 -18.92 -0.28
CA LEU A 18 1.46 -17.99 -1.27
C LEU A 18 0.97 -18.29 -2.69
N LEU A 19 1.06 -19.55 -3.15
CA LEU A 19 0.63 -19.92 -4.51
C LEU A 19 -0.85 -19.65 -4.73
N ILE A 20 -1.68 -19.88 -3.72
CA ILE A 20 -3.12 -19.62 -3.83
C ILE A 20 -3.40 -18.12 -3.89
N VAL A 21 -2.71 -17.31 -3.08
CA VAL A 21 -2.78 -15.84 -3.17
C VAL A 21 -2.36 -15.36 -4.55
N ILE A 22 -1.22 -15.85 -5.05
CA ILE A 22 -0.71 -15.47 -6.38
C ILE A 22 -1.73 -15.85 -7.46
N LEU A 23 -2.28 -17.06 -7.43
CA LEU A 23 -3.26 -17.51 -8.40
C LEU A 23 -4.51 -16.64 -8.37
N LEU A 24 -5.07 -16.42 -7.18
CA LEU A 24 -6.31 -15.67 -6.99
C LEU A 24 -6.14 -14.21 -7.42
N VAL A 25 -5.05 -13.56 -7.01
CA VAL A 25 -4.76 -12.18 -7.39
C VAL A 25 -4.47 -12.08 -8.88
N SER A 26 -3.74 -13.05 -9.47
CA SER A 26 -3.50 -13.05 -10.93
C SER A 26 -4.81 -13.12 -11.73
N ILE A 27 -5.80 -13.88 -11.25
CA ILE A 27 -7.13 -13.91 -11.86
C ILE A 27 -7.79 -12.54 -11.77
N PHE A 28 -7.73 -11.85 -10.63
CA PHE A 28 -8.27 -10.50 -10.51
C PHE A 28 -7.53 -9.49 -11.40
N THR A 29 -6.20 -9.51 -11.41
CA THR A 29 -5.40 -8.64 -12.30
C THR A 29 -5.74 -8.85 -13.78
N LEU A 30 -6.03 -10.09 -14.19
CA LEU A 30 -6.50 -10.38 -15.55
C LEU A 30 -7.91 -9.82 -15.82
N ILE A 31 -8.81 -9.88 -14.83
CA ILE A 31 -10.16 -9.32 -14.94
C ILE A 31 -10.13 -7.78 -14.96
N GLU A 32 -9.18 -7.16 -14.27
CA GLU A 32 -9.00 -5.69 -14.24
C GLU A 32 -8.76 -5.06 -15.62
N ALA A 33 -8.33 -5.85 -16.62
CA ALA A 33 -8.20 -5.39 -17.99
C ALA A 33 -9.56 -5.09 -18.67
N TYR A 34 -10.68 -5.57 -18.11
CA TYR A 34 -12.01 -5.40 -18.71
C TYR A 34 -12.79 -4.22 -18.06
N PRO A 35 -13.34 -3.29 -18.86
CA PRO A 35 -14.13 -2.18 -18.36
C PRO A 35 -15.33 -2.63 -17.50
N VAL A 36 -15.77 -1.78 -16.57
CA VAL A 36 -16.87 -1.99 -15.60
C VAL A 36 -16.57 -3.01 -14.50
N ILE A 37 -16.13 -4.23 -14.85
CA ILE A 37 -15.81 -5.27 -13.85
C ILE A 37 -14.47 -4.96 -13.15
N SER A 38 -13.59 -4.19 -13.81
CA SER A 38 -12.28 -3.83 -13.27
C SER A 38 -12.33 -3.18 -11.88
N ILE A 39 -13.28 -2.27 -11.64
CA ILE A 39 -13.39 -1.58 -10.34
C ILE A 39 -13.74 -2.60 -9.24
N VAL A 40 -14.66 -3.53 -9.53
CA VAL A 40 -15.06 -4.56 -8.57
C VAL A 40 -13.91 -5.52 -8.30
N ALA A 41 -13.23 -6.00 -9.34
CA ALA A 41 -12.06 -6.87 -9.22
C ALA A 41 -10.94 -6.20 -8.40
N PHE A 42 -10.66 -4.92 -8.67
CA PHE A 42 -9.69 -4.14 -7.94
C PHE A 42 -10.03 -4.00 -6.46
N ILE A 43 -11.28 -3.65 -6.12
CA ILE A 43 -11.71 -3.54 -4.73
C ILE A 43 -11.57 -4.89 -4.01
N LEU A 44 -11.99 -5.99 -4.64
CA LEU A 44 -11.87 -7.33 -4.07
C LEU A 44 -10.41 -7.75 -3.87
N GLU A 45 -9.54 -7.48 -4.85
CA GLU A 45 -8.10 -7.74 -4.74
C GLU A 45 -7.50 -7.02 -3.53
N LYS A 46 -7.74 -5.71 -3.40
CA LYS A 46 -7.20 -4.93 -2.28
C LYS A 46 -7.80 -5.34 -0.94
N MET A 47 -9.08 -5.72 -0.91
CA MET A 47 -9.73 -6.21 0.30
C MET A 47 -9.09 -7.51 0.79
N ILE A 48 -8.77 -8.44 -0.11
CA ILE A 48 -8.08 -9.69 0.25
C ILE A 48 -6.68 -9.41 0.77
N TYR A 49 -5.89 -8.56 0.09
CA TYR A 49 -4.57 -8.21 0.58
C TYR A 49 -4.60 -7.59 1.98
N LEU A 50 -5.51 -6.64 2.22
CA LEU A 50 -5.63 -5.99 3.53
C LEU A 50 -6.15 -6.95 4.61
N SER A 51 -7.04 -7.88 4.26
CA SER A 51 -7.49 -8.94 5.17
C SER A 51 -6.34 -9.88 5.56
N ILE A 52 -5.52 -10.29 4.58
CA ILE A 52 -4.28 -11.01 4.85
C ILE A 52 -3.37 -10.18 5.76
N GLY A 53 -3.22 -8.88 5.50
CA GLY A 53 -2.44 -7.97 6.35
C GLY A 53 -2.90 -7.98 7.80
N GLY A 54 -4.21 -7.79 8.06
CA GLY A 54 -4.78 -7.87 9.41
C GLY A 54 -4.51 -9.22 10.07
N PHE A 55 -4.67 -10.32 9.32
CA PHE A 55 -4.39 -11.66 9.80
C PHE A 55 -2.92 -11.87 10.18
N LEU A 56 -1.99 -11.42 9.35
CA LEU A 56 -0.56 -11.54 9.60
C LEU A 56 -0.15 -10.74 10.85
N ILE A 57 -0.67 -9.53 11.01
CA ILE A 57 -0.40 -8.70 12.19
C ILE A 57 -1.01 -9.29 13.45
N TYR A 58 -2.23 -9.82 13.37
CA TYR A 58 -2.87 -10.57 14.45
C TYR A 58 -2.00 -11.74 14.92
N LEU A 59 -1.45 -12.54 13.99
CA LEU A 59 -0.54 -13.63 14.36
C LEU A 59 0.71 -13.10 15.06
N VAL A 60 1.38 -12.08 14.51
CA VAL A 60 2.59 -11.50 15.14
C VAL A 60 2.32 -11.00 16.56
N LYS A 61 1.13 -10.43 16.81
CA LYS A 61 0.73 -9.94 18.14
C LYS A 61 0.52 -11.08 19.14
N ASN A 62 0.01 -12.21 18.68
CA ASN A 62 -0.43 -13.32 19.51
C ASN A 62 0.54 -14.49 19.56
N THR A 63 1.77 -14.31 19.08
CA THR A 63 2.84 -15.33 19.10
C THR A 63 4.05 -14.81 19.85
N ALA A 64 4.71 -15.67 20.62
CA ALA A 64 5.91 -15.29 21.38
C ALA A 64 7.17 -15.22 20.51
N ASN A 65 7.25 -16.04 19.45
CA ASN A 65 8.42 -16.15 18.58
C ASN A 65 8.06 -16.51 17.13
N ILE A 66 9.08 -16.50 16.26
CA ILE A 66 8.91 -16.75 14.82
C ILE A 66 8.48 -18.19 14.48
N ASP A 67 8.86 -19.16 15.31
CA ASP A 67 8.53 -20.57 15.08
C ASP A 67 7.06 -20.83 15.37
N GLU A 68 6.55 -20.29 16.48
CA GLU A 68 5.14 -20.31 16.84
C GLU A 68 4.30 -19.54 15.83
N TYR A 69 4.79 -18.38 15.37
CA TYR A 69 4.18 -17.64 14.28
C TYR A 69 4.01 -18.50 13.02
N PHE A 70 5.07 -19.18 12.59
CA PHE A 70 5.03 -20.00 11.38
C PHE A 70 4.15 -21.25 11.53
N HIS A 71 4.17 -21.85 12.72
CA HIS A 71 3.30 -22.97 13.06
C HIS A 71 1.82 -22.58 12.99
N ASN A 72 1.46 -21.44 13.61
CA ASN A 72 0.10 -20.91 13.56
C ASN A 72 -0.29 -20.49 12.14
N LEU A 73 0.62 -19.90 11.37
CA LEU A 73 0.39 -19.61 9.95
C LEU A 73 0.09 -20.88 9.16
N LYS A 74 0.72 -22.01 9.45
CA LYS A 74 0.48 -23.29 8.75
C LYS A 74 -0.87 -23.91 9.08
N ILE A 75 -1.24 -23.94 10.35
CA ILE A 75 -2.43 -24.66 10.82
C ILE A 75 -3.71 -23.92 10.47
N GLN A 76 -3.67 -22.59 10.48
CA GLN A 76 -4.87 -21.78 10.23
C GLN A 76 -5.42 -22.02 8.82
N PRO A 77 -6.74 -22.24 8.68
CA PRO A 77 -7.33 -22.55 7.39
C PRO A 77 -7.17 -21.38 6.41
N LEU A 78 -7.12 -21.69 5.12
CA LEU A 78 -7.00 -20.69 4.07
C LEU A 78 -8.14 -19.67 4.11
N SER A 79 -9.36 -20.10 4.42
CA SER A 79 -10.52 -19.21 4.54
C SER A 79 -10.32 -18.14 5.61
N SER A 80 -9.77 -18.51 6.76
CA SER A 80 -9.43 -17.56 7.83
C SER A 80 -8.32 -16.60 7.38
N PHE A 81 -7.27 -17.14 6.77
CA PHE A 81 -6.15 -16.36 6.23
C PHE A 81 -6.58 -15.29 5.22
N LEU A 82 -7.53 -15.61 4.33
CA LEU A 82 -8.00 -14.69 3.29
C LEU A 82 -9.11 -13.76 3.77
N PHE A 83 -10.03 -14.22 4.63
CA PHE A 83 -11.32 -13.56 4.82
C PHE A 83 -11.68 -13.18 6.26
N HIS A 84 -10.93 -13.65 7.27
CA HIS A 84 -11.29 -13.37 8.67
C HIS A 84 -11.30 -11.86 8.98
N PHE A 85 -10.40 -11.10 8.37
CA PHE A 85 -10.23 -9.66 8.59
C PHE A 85 -10.86 -8.80 7.49
N ILE A 86 -11.89 -9.30 6.77
CA ILE A 86 -12.69 -8.48 5.84
C ILE A 86 -13.25 -7.21 6.51
N PRO A 87 -13.77 -7.23 7.77
CA PRO A 87 -14.24 -6.01 8.42
C PRO A 87 -13.14 -4.95 8.56
N THR A 88 -11.96 -5.34 9.04
CA THR A 88 -10.77 -4.48 9.11
C THR A 88 -10.37 -3.96 7.73
N ALA A 89 -10.30 -4.84 6.73
CA ALA A 89 -9.93 -4.49 5.36
C ALA A 89 -10.89 -3.45 4.76
N THR A 90 -12.19 -3.64 4.94
CA THR A 90 -13.24 -2.70 4.48
C THR A 90 -13.09 -1.34 5.16
N GLY A 91 -12.78 -1.33 6.46
CA GLY A 91 -12.52 -0.08 7.21
C GLY A 91 -11.32 0.68 6.65
N ILE A 92 -10.22 -0.02 6.38
CA ILE A 92 -9.01 0.57 5.78
C ILE A 92 -9.31 1.09 4.37
N LEU A 93 -10.00 0.31 3.53
CA LEU A 93 -10.34 0.71 2.16
C LEU A 93 -11.20 1.97 2.13
N LEU A 94 -12.26 2.02 2.94
CA LEU A 94 -13.13 3.19 2.98
C LEU A 94 -12.38 4.42 3.49
N GLY A 95 -11.55 4.27 4.52
CA GLY A 95 -10.73 5.37 5.02
C GLY A 95 -9.72 5.87 3.98
N ASN A 96 -9.06 4.96 3.25
CA ASN A 96 -8.17 5.30 2.14
C ASN A 96 -8.91 6.01 1.01
N PHE A 97 -10.13 5.59 0.68
CA PHE A 97 -10.96 6.27 -0.31
C PHE A 97 -11.24 7.73 0.10
N ILE A 98 -11.57 7.98 1.37
CA ILE A 98 -11.78 9.34 1.88
C ILE A 98 -10.48 10.15 1.85
N ILE A 99 -9.36 9.57 2.26
CA ILE A 99 -8.04 10.23 2.25
C ILE A 99 -7.65 10.64 0.83
N ILE A 100 -7.76 9.72 -0.14
CA ILE A 100 -7.43 10.02 -1.54
C ILE A 100 -8.37 11.11 -2.08
N SER A 101 -9.67 11.01 -1.78
CA SER A 101 -10.65 12.02 -2.18
C SER A 101 -10.33 13.41 -1.59
N PHE A 102 -9.88 13.46 -0.33
CA PHE A 102 -9.44 14.70 0.32
C PHE A 102 -8.25 15.33 -0.39
N TRP A 103 -7.22 14.55 -0.70
CA TRP A 103 -6.03 15.05 -1.41
C TRP A 103 -6.34 15.51 -2.83
N MET A 104 -7.14 14.72 -3.58
CA MET A 104 -7.59 15.10 -4.91
C MET A 104 -8.43 16.38 -4.90
N PHE A 105 -9.32 16.53 -3.91
CA PHE A 105 -10.13 17.73 -3.74
C PHE A 105 -9.27 18.97 -3.47
N LEU A 106 -8.29 18.87 -2.57
CA LEU A 106 -7.33 19.95 -2.31
C LEU A 106 -6.55 20.33 -3.58
N PHE A 107 -6.08 19.33 -4.33
CA PHE A 107 -5.37 19.56 -5.58
C PHE A 107 -6.23 20.32 -6.59
N VAL A 108 -7.48 19.91 -6.79
CA VAL A 108 -8.42 20.60 -7.70
C VAL A 108 -8.72 22.03 -7.23
N ILE A 109 -8.88 22.26 -5.92
CA ILE A 109 -9.07 23.62 -5.38
C ILE A 109 -7.88 24.51 -5.71
N ILE A 110 -6.66 24.03 -5.51
CA ILE A 110 -5.43 24.80 -5.81
C ILE A 110 -5.41 25.20 -7.28
N LEU A 111 -5.71 24.26 -8.18
CA LEU A 111 -5.73 24.52 -9.61
C LEU A 111 -6.84 25.50 -10.00
N ASN A 112 -8.03 25.38 -9.40
CA ASN A 112 -9.15 26.27 -9.70
C ASN A 112 -8.87 27.70 -9.21
N PHE A 113 -8.38 27.86 -7.98
CA PHE A 113 -8.05 29.16 -7.40
C PHE A 113 -6.94 29.90 -8.16
N SER A 114 -5.98 29.14 -8.70
CA SER A 114 -4.83 29.69 -9.43
C SER A 114 -5.05 29.81 -10.94
N GLY A 115 -6.25 29.52 -11.45
CA GLY A 115 -6.58 29.53 -12.87
C GLY A 115 -5.81 28.49 -13.70
N SER A 116 -5.31 27.43 -13.07
CA SER A 116 -4.40 26.44 -13.65
C SER A 116 -5.06 25.07 -13.88
N VAL A 117 -6.39 25.02 -14.00
CA VAL A 117 -7.14 23.77 -14.26
C VAL A 117 -6.72 23.09 -15.56
N TYR A 118 -6.20 23.85 -16.54
CA TYR A 118 -5.66 23.31 -17.79
C TYR A 118 -4.52 22.31 -17.58
N LEU A 119 -3.83 22.34 -16.43
CA LEU A 119 -2.82 21.35 -16.06
C LEU A 119 -3.39 19.92 -15.96
N LEU A 120 -4.69 19.77 -15.70
CA LEU A 120 -5.37 18.47 -15.70
C LEU A 120 -5.69 17.95 -17.10
N ALA A 121 -5.75 18.84 -18.10
CA ALA A 121 -6.16 18.48 -19.46
C ALA A 121 -5.09 17.70 -20.22
N ASP A 122 -3.81 17.93 -19.91
CA ASP A 122 -2.70 17.17 -20.45
C ASP A 122 -1.71 16.74 -19.35
N PRO A 123 -1.94 15.56 -18.74
CA PRO A 123 -1.06 15.04 -17.70
C PRO A 123 0.33 14.65 -18.22
N HIS A 124 0.51 14.44 -19.54
CA HIS A 124 1.81 14.05 -20.10
C HIS A 124 2.80 15.22 -20.16
N SER A 125 2.30 16.44 -20.34
CA SER A 125 3.09 17.66 -20.31
C SER A 125 3.02 18.41 -18.96
N PHE A 126 2.51 17.75 -17.90
CA PHE A 126 2.27 18.37 -16.59
C PHE A 126 3.49 19.13 -16.05
N LEU A 127 4.69 18.54 -16.08
CA LEU A 127 5.92 19.19 -15.59
C LEU A 127 6.30 20.43 -16.41
N LEU A 128 6.13 20.38 -17.73
CA LEU A 128 6.40 21.51 -18.62
C LEU A 128 5.36 22.62 -18.42
N ASN A 129 4.10 22.24 -18.25
CA ASN A 129 3.02 23.20 -18.07
C ASN A 129 3.04 23.85 -16.68
N ILE A 130 3.56 23.18 -15.64
CA ILE A 130 3.78 23.81 -14.32
C ILE A 130 4.74 24.99 -14.44
N GLN A 131 5.81 24.88 -15.25
CA GLN A 131 6.77 25.97 -15.43
C GLN A 131 6.09 27.21 -16.05
N ASN A 132 5.05 26.99 -16.86
CA ASN A 132 4.25 28.03 -17.49
C ASN A 132 3.03 28.46 -16.65
N ALA A 133 2.77 27.79 -15.52
CA ALA A 133 1.68 28.15 -14.62
C ALA A 133 1.99 29.43 -13.85
N SER A 134 0.95 30.03 -13.27
CA SER A 134 1.13 31.24 -12.46
C SER A 134 2.06 30.97 -11.27
N PHE A 135 2.83 31.97 -10.85
CA PHE A 135 3.73 31.86 -9.70
C PHE A 135 2.99 31.39 -8.44
N ILE A 136 1.74 31.83 -8.25
CA ILE A 136 0.87 31.39 -7.16
C ILE A 136 0.55 29.89 -7.28
N ALA A 137 0.24 29.38 -8.47
CA ALA A 137 0.02 27.95 -8.68
C ALA A 137 1.26 27.12 -8.32
N GLN A 138 2.45 27.56 -8.75
CA GLN A 138 3.71 26.88 -8.45
C GLN A 138 3.98 26.79 -6.94
N ILE A 139 3.80 27.90 -6.21
CA ILE A 139 3.95 27.92 -4.74
C ILE A 139 2.94 26.99 -4.08
N MET A 140 1.65 27.10 -4.42
CA MET A 140 0.59 26.32 -3.78
C MET A 140 0.75 24.82 -4.05
N LEU A 141 1.12 24.44 -5.28
CA LEU A 141 1.45 23.06 -5.63
C LEU A 141 2.70 22.56 -4.92
N GLY A 142 3.72 23.41 -4.75
CA GLY A 142 4.91 23.09 -3.97
C GLY A 142 4.58 22.80 -2.50
N ILE A 143 3.78 23.65 -1.86
CA ILE A 143 3.29 23.44 -0.48
C ILE A 143 2.47 22.15 -0.39
N TYR A 144 1.58 21.92 -1.35
CA TYR A 144 0.79 20.69 -1.43
C TYR A 144 1.66 19.44 -1.48
N LEU A 145 2.71 19.43 -2.33
CA LEU A 145 3.62 18.29 -2.47
C LEU A 145 4.44 18.06 -1.19
N ILE A 146 4.94 19.12 -0.54
CA ILE A 146 5.64 19.01 0.75
C ILE A 146 4.72 18.38 1.81
N TYR A 147 3.48 18.85 1.87
CA TYR A 147 2.50 18.34 2.83
C TYR A 147 2.09 16.90 2.50
N PHE A 148 1.97 16.54 1.22
CA PHE A 148 1.68 15.17 0.78
C PHE A 148 2.83 14.21 1.09
N LEU A 149 4.09 14.63 0.93
CA LEU A 149 5.27 13.85 1.32
C LEU A 149 5.35 13.66 2.84
N PHE A 150 5.00 14.70 3.60
CA PHE A 150 4.91 14.59 5.04
C PHE A 150 3.80 13.61 5.47
N PHE A 151 2.65 13.67 4.80
CA PHE A 151 1.57 12.72 5.00
C PHE A 151 1.99 11.28 4.66
N SER A 152 2.69 11.05 3.54
CA SER A 152 3.15 9.71 3.17
C SER A 152 4.09 9.12 4.21
N TYR A 153 4.91 9.97 4.86
CA TYR A 153 5.75 9.57 5.98
C TYR A 153 4.93 9.03 7.16
N ILE A 154 3.89 9.75 7.58
CA ILE A 154 3.01 9.37 8.70
C ILE A 154 2.12 8.17 8.35
N TYR A 155 1.65 8.12 7.11
CA TYR A 155 0.67 7.14 6.64
C TYR A 155 1.13 5.70 6.89
N LEU A 156 2.42 5.41 6.73
CA LEU A 156 2.98 4.09 6.98
C LEU A 156 2.66 3.59 8.41
N GLY A 157 2.85 4.43 9.44
CA GLY A 157 2.53 4.08 10.81
C GLY A 157 1.04 3.95 11.07
N LYS A 158 0.22 4.82 10.47
CA LYS A 158 -1.24 4.76 10.61
C LYS A 158 -1.87 3.56 9.91
N LEU A 159 -1.27 3.10 8.81
CA LEU A 159 -1.61 1.80 8.21
C LEU A 159 -1.34 0.66 9.18
N GLY A 160 -0.20 0.69 9.89
CA GLY A 160 0.12 -0.30 10.92
C GLY A 160 -0.86 -0.28 12.09
N GLU A 161 -1.26 0.92 12.55
CA GLU A 161 -2.30 1.08 13.57
C GLU A 161 -3.63 0.48 13.13
N ALA A 162 -4.03 0.71 11.87
CA ALA A 162 -5.29 0.22 11.33
C ALA A 162 -5.29 -1.31 11.13
N LEU A 163 -4.17 -1.89 10.70
CA LEU A 163 -4.00 -3.35 10.57
C LEU A 163 -3.98 -4.07 11.93
N ASP A 164 -3.64 -3.38 13.02
CA ASP A 164 -3.70 -3.90 14.39
C ASP A 164 -5.13 -3.99 14.95
N LYS A 165 -6.13 -3.42 14.25
CA LYS A 165 -7.54 -3.47 14.64
C LYS A 165 -8.24 -4.69 14.05
N GLU A 166 -9.13 -5.27 14.84
CA GLU A 166 -9.87 -6.49 14.47
C GLU A 166 -11.29 -6.17 13.96
N ASP A 167 -11.71 -4.90 14.04
CA ASP A 167 -13.03 -4.43 13.67
C ASP A 167 -12.98 -3.28 12.65
N PHE A 168 -14.09 -3.13 11.91
CA PHE A 168 -14.26 -2.07 10.91
C PHE A 168 -14.06 -0.67 11.51
N LYS A 169 -14.71 -0.37 12.64
CA LYS A 169 -14.74 0.99 13.22
C LYS A 169 -13.35 1.39 13.70
N GLY A 170 -12.67 0.50 14.42
CA GLY A 170 -11.28 0.71 14.83
C GLY A 170 -10.38 1.00 13.64
N ALA A 171 -10.40 0.11 12.63
CA ALA A 171 -9.53 0.24 11.46
C ALA A 171 -9.79 1.52 10.66
N PHE A 172 -11.06 1.84 10.43
CA PHE A 172 -11.51 3.05 9.73
C PHE A 172 -11.06 4.33 10.44
N LEU A 173 -11.31 4.43 11.75
CA LEU A 173 -10.93 5.62 12.51
C LEU A 173 -9.41 5.78 12.61
N SER A 174 -8.69 4.67 12.81
CA SER A 174 -7.22 4.71 12.86
C SER A 174 -6.63 5.21 11.55
N ILE A 175 -7.06 4.71 10.39
CA ILE A 175 -6.53 5.20 9.10
C ILE A 175 -6.98 6.64 8.82
N LEU A 176 -8.25 6.99 9.05
CA LEU A 176 -8.77 8.33 8.79
C LEU A 176 -8.09 9.39 9.68
N SER A 177 -7.76 9.02 10.93
CA SER A 177 -7.03 9.89 11.86
C SER A 177 -5.65 10.29 11.35
N SER A 178 -5.10 9.61 10.33
CA SER A 178 -3.84 10.03 9.68
C SER A 178 -3.87 11.48 9.17
N LEU A 179 -5.05 12.04 8.89
CA LEU A 179 -5.21 13.44 8.45
C LEU A 179 -5.10 14.47 9.59
N ILE A 180 -5.35 14.08 10.85
CA ILE A 180 -5.58 15.04 11.94
C ILE A 180 -4.93 14.67 13.29
N ASP A 181 -4.36 13.48 13.46
CA ASP A 181 -3.76 13.04 14.72
C ASP A 181 -2.34 13.60 14.90
N PHE A 182 -2.25 14.88 15.23
CA PHE A 182 -0.98 15.58 15.45
C PHE A 182 -0.12 14.95 16.55
N LYS A 183 -0.74 14.32 17.56
CA LYS A 183 0.01 13.63 18.61
C LYS A 183 0.78 12.45 18.03
N PHE A 184 0.14 11.66 17.17
CA PHE A 184 0.82 10.60 16.43
C PHE A 184 1.91 11.16 15.52
N TRP A 185 1.63 12.25 14.79
CA TRP A 185 2.59 12.86 13.87
C TRP A 185 3.89 13.23 14.57
N ILE A 186 3.81 13.90 15.73
CA ILE A 186 5.00 14.26 16.51
C ILE A 186 5.77 13.01 16.94
N LYS A 187 5.07 11.95 17.37
CA LYS A 187 5.70 10.69 17.78
C LYS A 187 6.39 9.93 16.63
N THR A 188 6.03 10.18 15.37
CA THR A 188 6.73 9.59 14.21
C THR A 188 8.13 10.16 13.99
N PHE A 189 8.47 11.30 14.60
CA PHE A 189 9.82 11.88 14.55
C PHE A 189 10.77 11.20 15.55
N ASN A 190 10.90 9.88 15.42
CA ASN A 190 11.88 9.10 16.17
C ASN A 190 12.78 8.32 15.21
N LEU A 191 14.02 8.05 15.64
CA LEU A 191 15.04 7.42 14.80
C LEU A 191 14.62 6.03 14.30
N LYS A 192 13.92 5.24 15.14
CA LYS A 192 13.49 3.89 14.77
C LYS A 192 12.46 3.93 13.64
N TYR A 193 11.45 4.79 13.76
CA TYR A 193 10.45 4.99 12.71
C TYR A 193 11.10 5.49 11.43
N PHE A 194 11.95 6.51 11.54
CA PHE A 194 12.66 7.09 10.41
C PHE A 194 13.44 6.03 9.63
N LEU A 195 14.21 5.17 10.32
CA LEU A 195 14.96 4.08 9.68
C LEU A 195 14.06 3.05 9.01
N ILE A 196 12.93 2.68 9.64
CA ILE A 196 11.96 1.75 9.03
C ILE A 196 11.40 2.37 7.76
N TYR A 197 10.93 3.61 7.81
CA TYR A 197 10.38 4.31 6.66
C TYR A 197 11.42 4.49 5.54
N LEU A 198 12.65 4.87 5.89
CA LEU A 198 13.73 5.07 4.92
C LEU A 198 14.03 3.78 4.16
N ILE A 199 14.20 2.67 4.87
CA ILE A 199 14.50 1.38 4.23
C ILE A 199 13.30 0.88 3.43
N TRP A 200 12.09 1.04 3.97
CA TRP A 200 10.86 0.67 3.27
C TRP A 200 10.69 1.45 1.95
N SER A 201 10.86 2.77 1.99
CA SER A 201 10.74 3.64 0.81
C SER A 201 11.82 3.38 -0.24
N ILE A 202 13.07 3.13 0.17
CA ILE A 202 14.15 2.76 -0.77
C ILE A 202 13.84 1.44 -1.46
N ILE A 203 13.45 0.41 -0.72
CA ILE A 203 13.15 -0.92 -1.27
C ILE A 203 11.98 -0.84 -2.24
N LEU A 204 10.89 -0.17 -1.86
CA LEU A 204 9.74 0.03 -2.74
C LEU A 204 10.13 0.81 -4.00
N SER A 205 10.85 1.92 -3.85
CA SER A 205 11.26 2.76 -4.98
C SER A 205 12.11 1.98 -5.98
N VAL A 206 13.13 1.24 -5.50
CA VAL A 206 14.01 0.45 -6.37
C VAL A 206 13.22 -0.65 -7.09
N ILE A 207 12.41 -1.43 -6.36
CA ILE A 207 11.70 -2.56 -6.97
C ILE A 207 10.61 -2.06 -7.93
N TYR A 208 9.82 -1.06 -7.57
CA TYR A 208 8.82 -0.50 -8.49
C TYR A 208 9.43 0.16 -9.71
N SER A 209 10.61 0.79 -9.59
CA SER A 209 11.34 1.34 -10.75
C SER A 209 11.78 0.22 -11.69
N ILE A 210 12.35 -0.87 -11.16
CA ILE A 210 12.75 -2.04 -11.95
C ILE A 210 11.52 -2.69 -12.61
N LEU A 211 10.43 -2.89 -11.87
CA LEU A 211 9.19 -3.47 -12.40
C LEU A 211 8.59 -2.59 -13.51
N SER A 212 8.57 -1.28 -13.32
CA SER A 212 8.04 -0.34 -14.33
C SER A 212 8.91 -0.34 -15.60
N PHE A 213 10.22 -0.36 -15.44
CA PHE A 213 11.16 -0.45 -16.57
C PHE A 213 11.03 -1.79 -17.31
N ALA A 214 11.00 -2.90 -16.57
CA ALA A 214 10.78 -4.23 -17.12
C ALA A 214 9.43 -4.31 -17.85
N TYR A 215 8.38 -3.72 -17.27
CA TYR A 215 7.07 -3.68 -17.86
C TYR A 215 7.06 -2.93 -19.20
N LEU A 216 7.55 -1.70 -19.23
CA LEU A 216 7.51 -0.83 -20.41
C LEU A 216 8.41 -1.32 -21.55
N PHE A 217 9.64 -1.74 -21.25
CA PHE A 217 10.65 -2.01 -22.28
C PHE A 217 10.75 -3.46 -22.71
N TYR A 218 10.34 -4.41 -21.85
CA TYR A 218 10.50 -5.84 -22.14
C TYR A 218 9.15 -6.54 -22.23
N ILE A 219 8.33 -6.43 -21.18
CA ILE A 219 7.12 -7.23 -21.05
C ILE A 219 6.03 -6.76 -22.00
N PHE A 220 5.77 -5.46 -22.07
CA PHE A 220 4.72 -4.93 -22.94
C PHE A 220 4.98 -5.26 -24.43
N PRO A 221 6.19 -5.03 -24.99
CA PRO A 221 6.52 -5.48 -26.34
C PRO A 221 6.43 -7.00 -26.52
N THR A 222 6.82 -7.78 -25.50
CA THR A 222 6.78 -9.25 -25.56
C THR A 222 5.36 -9.79 -25.54
N ILE A 223 4.46 -9.22 -24.72
CA ILE A 223 3.05 -9.58 -24.67
C ILE A 223 2.36 -9.25 -26.00
N PHE A 224 2.69 -8.11 -26.60
CA PHE A 224 2.15 -7.73 -27.90
C PHE A 224 2.49 -8.76 -29.00
N ASN A 225 3.71 -9.30 -28.98
CA ASN A 225 4.17 -10.29 -29.94
C ASN A 225 3.72 -11.73 -29.61
N ASN A 226 3.54 -12.06 -28.32
CA ASN A 226 3.16 -13.38 -27.84
C ASN A 226 2.19 -13.27 -26.65
N PRO A 227 0.87 -13.15 -26.91
CA PRO A 227 -0.12 -12.90 -25.86
C PRO A 227 -0.18 -13.98 -24.78
N ASN A 228 0.19 -15.23 -25.10
CA ASN A 228 0.20 -16.34 -24.14
C ASN A 228 1.26 -16.18 -23.03
N ILE A 229 2.31 -15.38 -23.25
CA ILE A 229 3.34 -15.09 -22.24
C ILE A 229 2.75 -14.34 -21.04
N THR A 230 1.62 -13.64 -21.23
CA THR A 230 0.86 -12.98 -20.16
C THR A 230 0.51 -13.92 -19.01
N LEU A 231 0.20 -15.18 -19.32
CA LEU A 231 -0.15 -16.19 -18.30
C LEU A 231 1.01 -16.59 -17.40
N VAL A 232 2.25 -16.34 -17.83
CA VAL A 232 3.47 -16.60 -17.04
C VAL A 232 3.94 -15.33 -16.34
N VAL A 233 3.90 -14.20 -17.03
CA VAL A 233 4.43 -12.93 -16.50
C VAL A 233 3.57 -12.35 -15.40
N ILE A 234 2.23 -12.39 -15.52
CA ILE A 234 1.35 -11.84 -14.49
C ILE A 234 1.56 -12.53 -13.13
N PRO A 235 1.55 -13.87 -13.01
CA PRO A 235 1.83 -14.53 -11.73
C PRO A 235 3.18 -14.18 -11.12
N VAL A 236 4.22 -13.98 -11.93
CA VAL A 236 5.54 -13.55 -11.44
C VAL A 236 5.47 -12.13 -10.87
N PHE A 237 4.83 -11.21 -11.57
CA PHE A 237 4.62 -9.83 -11.10
C PHE A 237 3.81 -9.80 -9.81
N VAL A 238 2.72 -10.56 -9.77
CA VAL A 238 1.88 -10.73 -8.58
C VAL A 238 2.68 -11.33 -7.43
N GLY A 239 3.58 -12.28 -7.67
CA GLY A 239 4.47 -12.83 -6.65
C GLY A 239 5.40 -11.77 -6.03
N ILE A 240 6.00 -10.92 -6.87
CA ILE A 240 6.88 -9.82 -6.41
C ILE A 240 6.07 -8.78 -5.64
N THR A 241 4.91 -8.36 -6.16
CA THR A 241 4.06 -7.38 -5.48
C THR A 241 3.44 -7.93 -4.19
N THR A 242 3.14 -9.24 -4.12
CA THR A 242 2.72 -9.92 -2.88
C THR A 242 3.82 -9.85 -1.83
N PHE A 243 5.08 -10.14 -2.21
CA PHE A 243 6.22 -10.00 -1.31
C PHE A 243 6.35 -8.56 -0.77
N LEU A 244 6.29 -7.57 -1.65
CA LEU A 244 6.33 -6.14 -1.27
C LEU A 244 5.16 -5.75 -0.36
N THR A 245 3.99 -6.33 -0.58
CA THR A 245 2.79 -6.07 0.20
C THR A 245 2.95 -6.61 1.62
N TYR A 246 3.44 -7.84 1.79
CA TYR A 246 3.76 -8.39 3.11
C TYR A 246 4.85 -7.59 3.81
N PHE A 247 5.90 -7.22 3.09
CA PHE A 247 6.96 -6.35 3.60
C PHE A 247 6.42 -5.00 4.08
N THR A 248 5.44 -4.44 3.35
CA THR A 248 4.76 -3.19 3.74
C THR A 248 3.91 -3.37 4.99
N PHE A 249 3.16 -4.47 5.12
CA PHE A 249 2.38 -4.74 6.33
C PHE A 249 3.26 -4.84 7.58
N PHE A 250 4.33 -5.63 7.52
CA PHE A 250 5.24 -5.72 8.66
C PHE A 250 5.95 -4.38 8.92
N SER A 251 6.43 -3.69 7.89
CA SER A 251 7.05 -2.37 8.05
C SER A 251 6.08 -1.38 8.71
N SER A 252 4.82 -1.36 8.29
CA SER A 252 3.78 -0.49 8.85
C SER A 252 3.53 -0.79 10.34
N PHE A 253 3.40 -2.07 10.71
CA PHE A 253 3.17 -2.48 12.09
C PHE A 253 4.35 -2.17 13.02
N PHE A 254 5.58 -2.44 12.58
CA PHE A 254 6.77 -2.12 13.38
C PHE A 254 7.03 -0.61 13.45
N ALA A 255 6.69 0.14 12.40
CA ALA A 255 6.68 1.61 12.42
C ALA A 255 5.68 2.11 13.48
N TYR A 256 4.44 1.59 13.46
CA TYR A 256 3.44 1.88 14.48
C TYR A 256 3.93 1.56 15.90
N LYS A 257 4.43 0.35 16.16
CA LYS A 257 4.97 -0.01 17.48
C LYS A 257 6.07 0.92 17.95
N SER A 258 6.95 1.35 17.04
CA SER A 258 8.02 2.29 17.39
C SER A 258 7.49 3.66 17.83
N THR A 259 6.32 4.09 17.36
CA THR A 259 5.70 5.36 17.80
C THR A 259 5.02 5.26 19.17
N MET A 260 4.52 4.07 19.53
CA MET A 260 3.83 3.85 20.81
C MET A 260 4.79 3.62 21.98
N GLN A 261 6.04 3.26 21.72
CA GLN A 261 7.04 2.97 22.75
C GLN A 261 7.74 4.20 23.35
N TYR A 262 7.53 5.40 22.79
CA TYR A 262 8.12 6.64 23.31
C TYR A 262 7.03 7.50 23.98
N PRO A 263 7.20 7.89 25.26
CA PRO A 263 6.26 8.77 25.97
C PRO A 263 6.08 10.10 25.24
#